data_AF-A0A7X4H5D8-F1
#
_entry.id   AF-A0A7X4H5D8-F1
#
_cell.length_a   1.000
_cell.length_b   1.000
_cell.length_c   1.000
_cell.angle_alpha   90.00
_cell.angle_beta   90.00
_cell.angle_gamma   90.00
#
_symmetry.space_group_name_H-M   'P 1'
#
loop_
_entity.id
_entity.type
_entity.pdbx_description
1 polymer ?
#
loop_
_entity_poly.entity_id
_entity_poly.type
_entity_poly.pdbx_seq_one_letter_code
_entity_poly.pdbx_strand_id
1 'polypeptide(L)'
;MAESNPTQPAGIDKEAIRAAARNLEDGPVTAGYQGNRAEVIKMLNDALATELVCIARYKRHYYTVSGRENAAIKAEFLEHANEEADHADWLAERIVQLNGDPDFNPATLLERSHAEYDASDDVQSMVRANLIAERVAIESYRQMIEKIGDSDPTTRHLLIKIMAVEEEHADDMRDMMTEHG
;
A
#
# COMPACT_ATOMS: atom_id res chain seq x y z
N MET A 1 -24.17 -7.27 -44.23
CA MET A 1 -23.43 -5.99 -44.27
C MET A 1 -22.54 -6.00 -43.05
N ALA A 2 -21.23 -6.13 -43.24
CA ALA A 2 -20.26 -6.14 -42.14
C ALA A 2 -19.84 -4.69 -41.90
N GLU A 3 -20.11 -4.16 -40.71
CA GLU A 3 -19.61 -2.86 -40.28
C GLU A 3 -18.10 -2.94 -40.10
N SER A 4 -17.39 -2.08 -40.81
CA SER A 4 -15.94 -1.93 -40.71
C SER A 4 -15.59 -1.34 -39.35
N ASN A 5 -14.88 -2.11 -38.52
CA ASN A 5 -14.22 -1.60 -37.32
C ASN A 5 -13.30 -0.42 -37.72
N PRO A 6 -13.43 0.76 -37.09
CA PRO A 6 -12.49 1.85 -37.33
C PRO A 6 -11.11 1.36 -36.90
N THR A 7 -10.20 1.35 -37.87
CA THR A 7 -8.82 0.93 -37.72
C THR A 7 -8.19 1.80 -36.63
N GLN A 8 -7.74 1.21 -35.52
CA GLN A 8 -6.92 1.92 -34.54
C GLN A 8 -5.78 2.61 -35.31
N PRO A 9 -5.53 3.91 -35.06
CA PRO A 9 -4.47 4.62 -35.76
C PRO A 9 -3.15 3.89 -35.54
N ALA A 10 -2.42 3.63 -36.63
CA ALA A 10 -1.09 3.05 -36.57
C ALA A 10 -0.12 4.10 -35.96
N GLY A 11 0.16 3.97 -34.67
CA GLY A 11 1.10 4.83 -33.93
C GLY A 11 0.45 5.55 -32.74
N ILE A 12 1.24 6.37 -32.05
CA ILE A 12 0.79 7.10 -30.86
C ILE A 12 -0.06 8.31 -31.27
N ASP A 13 -1.14 8.57 -30.55
CA ASP A 13 -2.02 9.73 -30.76
C ASP A 13 -1.30 11.05 -30.42
N LYS A 14 -0.81 11.72 -31.48
CA LYS A 14 -0.08 12.99 -31.37
C LYS A 14 -0.98 14.16 -30.95
N GLU A 15 -2.28 14.10 -31.22
CA GLU A 15 -3.21 15.15 -30.83
C GLU A 15 -3.49 15.08 -29.32
N ALA A 16 -3.71 13.88 -28.79
CA ALA A 16 -3.82 13.64 -27.35
C ALA A 16 -2.55 14.08 -26.60
N ILE A 17 -1.35 13.78 -27.13
CA ILE A 17 -0.08 14.26 -26.55
C ILE A 17 -0.05 15.80 -26.46
N ARG A 18 -0.41 16.49 -27.54
CA ARG A 18 -0.46 17.96 -27.54
C ARG A 18 -1.54 18.49 -26.61
N ALA A 19 -2.64 17.75 -26.47
CA ALA A 19 -3.72 18.10 -25.56
C ALA A 19 -3.28 18.02 -24.10
N ALA A 20 -2.38 17.09 -23.74
CA ALA A 20 -1.83 16.95 -22.40
C ALA A 20 -0.99 18.16 -21.93
N ALA A 21 -0.52 19.01 -22.85
CA ALA A 21 0.15 20.27 -22.49
C ALA A 21 -0.82 21.37 -22.02
N ARG A 22 -2.13 21.10 -22.00
CA ARG A 22 -3.19 22.02 -21.54
C ARG A 22 -3.69 21.57 -20.16
N ASN A 23 -4.36 22.48 -19.43
CA ASN A 23 -4.91 22.23 -18.09
C ASN A 23 -3.84 21.84 -17.04
N LEU A 24 -2.84 22.72 -16.86
CA LEU A 24 -1.70 22.48 -15.96
C LEU A 24 -2.10 22.29 -14.48
N GLU A 25 -3.30 22.73 -14.08
CA GLU A 25 -3.80 22.63 -12.70
C GLU A 25 -4.04 21.17 -12.24
N ASP A 26 -4.26 20.23 -13.17
CA ASP A 26 -4.41 18.81 -12.84
C ASP A 26 -3.05 18.09 -12.68
N GLY A 27 -1.93 18.81 -12.81
CA GLY A 27 -0.58 18.29 -12.58
C GLY A 27 -0.25 17.08 -13.48
N PRO A 28 0.17 15.92 -12.92
CA PRO A 28 0.52 14.74 -13.71
C PRO A 28 -0.71 14.00 -14.28
N VAL A 29 -1.93 14.37 -13.87
CA VAL A 29 -3.15 13.73 -14.36
C VAL A 29 -3.53 14.33 -15.72
N THR A 30 -3.26 13.58 -16.78
CA THR A 30 -3.62 13.99 -18.15
C THR A 30 -5.05 13.55 -18.52
N ALA A 31 -5.60 14.15 -19.58
CA ALA A 31 -6.91 13.76 -20.13
C ALA A 31 -7.00 12.28 -20.56
N GLY A 32 -5.86 11.58 -20.70
CA GLY A 32 -5.80 10.16 -21.00
C GLY A 32 -5.95 9.23 -19.79
N TYR A 33 -5.97 9.75 -18.56
CA TYR A 33 -6.19 8.94 -17.35
C TYR A 33 -7.56 8.25 -17.39
N GLN A 34 -7.59 6.93 -17.20
CA GLN A 34 -8.82 6.11 -17.35
C GLN A 34 -9.41 5.62 -16.02
N GLY A 35 -8.66 5.72 -14.92
CA GLY A 35 -9.12 5.26 -13.61
C GLY A 35 -10.25 6.12 -13.04
N ASN A 36 -11.10 5.53 -12.19
CA ASN A 36 -11.99 6.33 -11.35
C ASN A 36 -11.17 6.96 -10.22
N ARG A 37 -10.72 8.21 -10.43
CA ARG A 37 -9.83 8.94 -9.52
C ARG A 37 -10.33 8.95 -8.09
N ALA A 38 -11.62 9.20 -7.86
CA ALA A 38 -12.20 9.27 -6.53
C ALA A 38 -12.17 7.91 -5.81
N GLU A 39 -12.47 6.82 -6.53
CA GLU A 39 -12.38 5.47 -5.97
C GLU A 39 -10.93 5.06 -5.67
N VAL A 40 -9.99 5.38 -6.57
CA VAL A 40 -8.57 5.09 -6.37
C VAL A 40 -8.04 5.84 -5.14
N ILE A 41 -8.31 7.15 -5.03
CA ILE A 41 -7.90 7.94 -3.87
C ILE A 41 -8.49 7.39 -2.57
N LYS A 42 -9.75 6.95 -2.59
CA LYS A 42 -10.36 6.31 -1.41
C LYS A 42 -9.60 5.05 -1.01
N MET A 43 -9.35 4.13 -1.96
CA MET A 43 -8.62 2.89 -1.67
C MET A 43 -7.21 3.16 -1.17
N LEU A 44 -6.51 4.15 -1.74
CA LEU A 44 -5.18 4.54 -1.28
C LEU A 44 -5.20 5.14 0.13
N ASN A 45 -6.24 5.88 0.50
CA ASN A 45 -6.40 6.38 1.87
C ASN A 45 -6.73 5.27 2.87
N ASP A 46 -7.48 4.24 2.47
CA ASP A 46 -7.73 3.05 3.30
C ASP A 46 -6.43 2.25 3.50
N ALA A 47 -5.61 2.11 2.45
CA ALA A 47 -4.26 1.52 2.53
C ALA A 47 -3.31 2.36 3.40
N LEU A 48 -3.27 3.69 3.21
CA LEU A 48 -2.45 4.59 4.04
C LEU A 48 -2.81 4.47 5.53
N ALA A 49 -4.11 4.35 5.86
CA ALA A 49 -4.52 4.11 7.25
C ALA A 49 -3.96 2.79 7.78
N THR A 50 -3.94 1.76 6.94
CA THR A 50 -3.38 0.45 7.26
C THR A 50 -1.91 0.56 7.59
N GLU A 51 -1.12 1.20 6.73
CA GLU A 51 0.32 1.40 6.96
C GLU A 51 0.61 2.19 8.23
N LEU A 52 -0.14 3.26 8.50
CA LEU A 52 0.03 4.03 9.74
C LEU A 52 -0.26 3.21 11.01
N VAL A 53 -1.23 2.29 10.95
CA VAL A 53 -1.51 1.33 12.03
C VAL A 53 -0.40 0.29 12.13
N CYS A 54 0.13 -0.21 11.02
CA CYS A 54 1.26 -1.15 10.98
C CYS A 54 2.53 -0.54 11.60
N ILE A 55 2.89 0.70 11.24
CA ILE A 55 4.01 1.44 11.87
C ILE A 55 3.82 1.49 13.39
N ALA A 56 2.62 1.89 13.85
CA ALA A 56 2.34 2.00 15.28
C ALA A 56 2.46 0.65 15.99
N ARG A 57 1.93 -0.43 15.39
CA ARG A 57 1.99 -1.80 15.92
C ARG A 57 3.42 -2.31 15.99
N TYR A 58 4.19 -2.20 14.90
CA TYR A 58 5.59 -2.63 14.87
C TYR A 58 6.46 -1.84 15.84
N LYS A 59 6.32 -0.50 15.91
CA LYS A 59 7.05 0.30 16.91
C LYS A 59 6.67 -0.10 18.32
N ARG A 60 5.38 -0.35 18.59
CA ARG A 60 4.93 -0.85 19.90
C ARG A 60 5.64 -2.16 20.24
N HIS A 61 5.59 -3.16 19.36
CA HIS A 61 6.25 -4.45 19.56
C HIS A 61 7.77 -4.31 19.71
N TYR A 62 8.44 -3.51 18.88
CA TYR A 62 9.87 -3.20 18.99
C TYR A 62 10.26 -2.68 20.38
N TYR A 63 9.48 -1.76 20.93
CA TYR A 63 9.79 -1.16 22.22
C TYR A 63 9.53 -2.11 23.39
N THR A 64 8.59 -3.05 23.26
CA THR A 64 8.19 -3.93 24.38
C THR A 64 8.58 -5.38 24.28
N VAL A 65 9.09 -5.83 23.15
CA VAL A 65 9.78 -7.12 23.07
C VAL A 65 10.91 -7.12 24.10
N SER A 66 10.90 -8.15 24.95
CA SER A 66 11.82 -8.33 26.07
C SER A 66 12.58 -9.64 25.92
N GLY A 67 13.65 -9.82 26.70
CA GLY A 67 14.57 -10.96 26.54
C GLY A 67 15.73 -10.64 25.60
N ARG A 68 16.94 -11.08 25.97
CA ARG A 68 18.16 -10.84 25.18
C ARG A 68 18.23 -11.74 23.95
N GLU A 69 17.63 -12.92 24.07
CA GLU A 69 17.45 -13.91 23.03
C GLU A 69 16.64 -13.39 21.84
N ASN A 70 15.73 -12.43 22.07
CA ASN A 70 14.84 -11.87 21.05
C ASN A 70 15.44 -10.67 20.31
N ALA A 71 16.77 -10.48 20.36
CA ALA A 71 17.42 -9.33 19.74
C ALA A 71 17.24 -9.26 18.22
N ALA A 72 17.17 -10.42 17.54
CA ALA A 72 16.91 -10.50 16.10
C ALA A 72 15.47 -10.08 15.77
N ILE A 73 14.47 -10.69 16.43
CA ILE A 73 13.05 -10.32 16.29
C ILE A 73 12.84 -8.82 16.56
N LYS A 74 13.54 -8.29 17.58
CA LYS A 74 13.50 -6.86 17.87
C LYS A 74 14.06 -6.03 16.73
N ALA A 75 15.18 -6.41 16.12
CA ALA A 75 15.73 -5.68 14.98
C ALA A 75 14.74 -5.67 13.81
N GLU A 76 14.15 -6.83 13.50
CA GLU A 76 13.17 -6.98 12.43
C GLU A 76 11.93 -6.09 12.63
N PHE A 77 11.38 -6.06 13.85
CA PHE A 77 10.24 -5.18 14.13
C PHE A 77 10.57 -3.70 13.90
N LEU A 78 11.83 -3.30 14.06
CA LEU A 78 12.23 -1.93 13.76
C LEU A 78 12.39 -1.69 12.26
N GLU A 79 12.94 -2.67 11.55
CA GLU A 79 13.15 -2.67 10.10
C GLU A 79 11.81 -2.56 9.37
N HIS A 80 10.89 -3.49 9.62
CA HIS A 80 9.55 -3.45 9.06
C HIS A 80 8.85 -2.14 9.40
N ALA A 81 8.93 -1.65 10.65
CA ALA A 81 8.34 -0.35 11.00
C ALA A 81 8.84 0.85 10.17
N ASN A 82 10.05 0.78 9.63
CA ASN A 82 10.58 1.82 8.74
C ASN A 82 10.12 1.59 7.30
N GLU A 83 10.03 0.34 6.85
CA GLU A 83 9.49 -0.01 5.52
C GLU A 83 8.00 0.34 5.41
N GLU A 84 7.20 0.10 6.45
CA GLU A 84 5.81 0.58 6.51
C GLU A 84 5.71 2.12 6.44
N ALA A 85 6.71 2.82 6.95
CA ALA A 85 6.77 4.28 6.83
C ALA A 85 7.07 4.71 5.39
N ASP A 86 7.96 3.99 4.69
CA ASP A 86 8.20 4.21 3.26
C ASP A 86 6.94 3.89 2.43
N HIS A 87 6.19 2.83 2.79
CA HIS A 87 4.90 2.49 2.16
C HIS A 87 3.89 3.62 2.32
N ALA A 88 3.71 4.12 3.56
CA ALA A 88 2.82 5.24 3.85
C ALA A 88 3.21 6.50 3.05
N ASP A 89 4.51 6.81 2.96
CA ASP A 89 5.00 7.96 2.19
C ASP A 89 4.70 7.83 0.70
N TRP A 90 4.93 6.65 0.10
CA TRP A 90 4.60 6.42 -1.32
C TRP A 90 3.10 6.52 -1.59
N LEU A 91 2.26 5.99 -0.71
CA LEU A 91 0.80 6.08 -0.82
C LEU A 91 0.33 7.53 -0.72
N ALA A 92 0.83 8.28 0.26
CA ALA A 92 0.50 9.69 0.46
C ALA A 92 0.92 10.54 -0.75
N GLU A 93 2.13 10.33 -1.27
CA GLU A 93 2.60 11.01 -2.48
C GLU A 93 1.69 10.67 -3.67
N ARG A 94 1.31 9.40 -3.83
CA ARG A 94 0.43 8.99 -4.93
C ARG A 94 -0.96 9.61 -4.83
N ILE A 95 -1.52 9.73 -3.63
CA ILE A 95 -2.80 10.41 -3.38
C ILE A 95 -2.71 11.88 -3.85
N VAL A 96 -1.65 12.59 -3.48
CA VAL A 96 -1.44 14.00 -3.88
C VAL A 96 -1.25 14.12 -5.40
N GLN A 97 -0.49 13.21 -6.03
CA GLN A 97 -0.33 13.18 -7.49
C GLN A 97 -1.67 12.99 -8.23
N LEU A 98 -2.64 12.32 -7.60
CA LEU A 98 -4.00 12.15 -8.11
C LEU A 98 -4.92 13.31 -7.72
N ASN A 99 -4.39 14.41 -7.20
CA ASN A 99 -5.13 15.58 -6.72
C ASN A 99 -6.11 15.26 -5.58
N GLY A 100 -5.76 14.29 -4.73
CA GLY A 100 -6.46 13.97 -3.49
C GLY A 100 -5.70 14.46 -2.26
N ASP A 101 -6.38 14.41 -1.11
CA ASP A 101 -5.79 14.74 0.19
C ASP A 101 -5.48 13.44 0.96
N PRO A 102 -4.23 13.22 1.41
CA PRO A 102 -3.90 12.06 2.23
C PRO A 102 -4.37 12.28 3.67
N ASP A 103 -5.15 11.33 4.19
CA ASP A 103 -5.76 11.40 5.51
C ASP A 103 -4.90 10.71 6.59
N PHE A 104 -4.13 11.53 7.30
CA PHE A 104 -3.31 11.14 8.45
C PHE A 104 -4.05 11.28 9.80
N ASN A 105 -5.36 11.55 9.82
CA ASN A 105 -6.07 11.83 11.06
C ASN A 105 -6.11 10.59 11.98
N PRO A 106 -5.45 10.62 13.15
CA PRO A 106 -5.37 9.45 14.03
C PRO A 106 -6.72 9.04 14.61
N ALA A 107 -7.69 9.95 14.65
CA ALA A 107 -9.02 9.66 15.20
C ALA A 107 -9.84 8.67 14.35
N THR A 108 -9.53 8.54 13.05
CA THR A 108 -10.28 7.72 12.09
C THR A 108 -9.46 6.57 11.51
N LEU A 109 -8.22 6.37 11.95
CA LEU A 109 -7.31 5.36 11.37
C LEU A 109 -7.89 3.94 11.44
N LEU A 110 -8.33 3.51 12.62
CA LEU A 110 -8.83 2.14 12.82
C LEU A 110 -10.15 1.87 12.10
N GLU A 111 -10.92 2.90 11.75
CA GLU A 111 -12.16 2.74 10.98
C GLU A 111 -11.89 2.48 9.49
N ARG A 112 -10.72 2.92 8.99
CA ARG A 112 -10.31 2.80 7.59
C ARG A 112 -9.30 1.68 7.35
N SER A 113 -8.44 1.43 8.34
CA SER A 113 -7.40 0.41 8.28
C SER A 113 -8.00 -0.97 8.04
N HIS A 114 -7.37 -1.75 7.17
CA HIS A 114 -7.70 -3.16 6.98
C HIS A 114 -7.12 -4.03 8.10
N ALA A 115 -6.01 -3.61 8.70
CA ALA A 115 -5.33 -4.31 9.78
C ALA A 115 -5.67 -3.73 11.16
N GLU A 116 -5.60 -4.56 12.18
CA GLU A 116 -5.83 -4.14 13.56
C GLU A 116 -4.53 -3.63 14.20
N TYR A 117 -4.70 -2.77 15.21
CA TYR A 117 -3.65 -2.48 16.16
C TYR A 117 -3.52 -3.65 17.14
N ASP A 118 -2.30 -3.96 17.57
CA ASP A 118 -2.04 -5.00 18.57
C ASP A 118 -1.10 -4.48 19.65
N ALA A 119 -1.29 -4.95 20.87
CA ALA A 119 -0.52 -4.56 22.04
C ALA A 119 -0.09 -5.76 22.89
N SER A 120 0.03 -6.94 22.26
CA SER A 120 0.45 -8.17 22.92
C SER A 120 1.75 -8.00 23.68
N ASP A 121 1.90 -8.71 24.80
CA ASP A 121 3.06 -8.60 25.69
C ASP A 121 4.09 -9.73 25.49
N ASP A 122 3.66 -10.92 25.04
CA ASP A 122 4.56 -12.03 24.75
C ASP A 122 5.02 -12.04 23.29
N VAL A 123 6.27 -12.44 23.07
CA VAL A 123 6.94 -12.35 21.77
C VAL A 123 6.25 -13.21 20.70
N GLN A 124 5.73 -14.37 21.07
CA GLN A 124 5.05 -15.25 20.13
C GLN A 124 3.73 -14.64 19.64
N SER A 125 2.97 -14.02 20.54
CA SER A 125 1.77 -13.26 20.17
C SER A 125 2.09 -12.04 19.31
N MET A 126 3.19 -11.32 19.59
CA MET A 126 3.63 -10.18 18.75
C MET A 126 3.94 -10.62 17.31
N VAL A 127 4.75 -11.68 17.14
CA VAL A 127 5.08 -12.24 15.81
C VAL A 127 3.82 -12.72 15.12
N ARG A 128 2.91 -13.37 15.85
CA ARG A 128 1.63 -13.83 15.30
C ARG A 128 0.74 -12.68 14.82
N ALA A 129 0.64 -11.62 15.61
CA ALA A 129 -0.16 -10.45 15.27
C ALA A 129 0.37 -9.75 14.02
N ASN A 130 1.70 -9.58 13.91
CA ASN A 130 2.34 -9.03 12.72
C ASN A 130 2.13 -9.92 11.49
N LEU A 131 2.35 -11.23 11.58
CA LEU A 131 2.08 -12.16 10.47
C LEU A 131 0.61 -12.12 9.99
N ILE A 132 -0.34 -11.99 10.92
CA ILE A 132 -1.76 -11.85 10.54
C ILE A 132 -1.98 -10.55 9.79
N ALA A 133 -1.40 -9.44 10.25
CA ALA A 133 -1.52 -8.15 9.61
C ALA A 133 -0.90 -8.14 8.21
N GLU A 134 0.28 -8.74 8.01
CA GLU A 134 0.90 -8.80 6.67
C GLU A 134 0.04 -9.56 5.68
N ARG A 135 -0.54 -10.68 6.11
CA ARG A 135 -1.46 -11.44 5.26
C ARG A 135 -2.73 -10.66 4.91
N VAL A 136 -3.19 -9.79 5.80
CA VAL A 136 -4.31 -8.89 5.52
C VAL A 136 -3.89 -7.79 4.55
N ALA A 137 -2.72 -7.18 4.72
CA ALA A 137 -2.17 -6.17 3.82
C ALA A 137 -1.97 -6.73 2.41
N ILE A 138 -1.32 -7.89 2.27
CA ILE A 138 -1.12 -8.60 0.99
C ILE A 138 -2.46 -8.80 0.27
N GLU A 139 -3.46 -9.32 0.97
CA GLU A 139 -4.77 -9.58 0.37
C GLU A 139 -5.49 -8.29 -0.04
N SER A 140 -5.40 -7.23 0.78
CA SER A 140 -5.91 -5.91 0.43
C SER A 140 -5.24 -5.34 -0.82
N TYR A 141 -3.91 -5.41 -0.91
CA TYR A 141 -3.16 -4.95 -2.08
C TYR A 141 -3.50 -5.75 -3.34
N ARG A 142 -3.60 -7.09 -3.24
CA ARG A 142 -4.03 -7.95 -4.34
C ARG A 142 -5.39 -7.53 -4.87
N GLN A 143 -6.37 -7.31 -4.00
CA GLN A 143 -7.72 -6.87 -4.39
C GLN A 143 -7.71 -5.46 -5.02
N MET A 144 -6.92 -4.53 -4.50
CA MET A 144 -6.78 -3.19 -5.08
C MET A 144 -6.15 -3.25 -6.47
N ILE A 145 -5.11 -4.07 -6.66
CA ILE A 145 -4.46 -4.30 -7.96
C ILE A 145 -5.45 -4.84 -8.99
N GLU A 146 -6.27 -5.83 -8.60
CA GLU A 146 -7.32 -6.38 -9.47
C GLU A 146 -8.39 -5.35 -9.83
N LYS A 147 -8.83 -4.55 -8.84
CA LYS A 147 -9.84 -3.53 -9.04
C LYS A 147 -9.36 -2.39 -9.95
N ILE A 148 -8.09 -2.00 -9.84
CA ILE A 148 -7.50 -0.95 -10.69
C ILE A 148 -7.33 -1.43 -12.13
N GLY A 149 -6.89 -2.69 -12.32
CA GLY A 149 -6.61 -3.24 -13.63
C GLY A 149 -5.65 -2.35 -14.43
N ASP A 150 -5.94 -2.15 -15.72
CA ASP A 150 -5.09 -1.34 -16.61
C ASP A 150 -5.46 0.15 -16.63
N SER A 151 -6.43 0.57 -15.82
CA SER A 151 -6.96 1.94 -15.84
C SER A 151 -6.03 2.98 -15.18
N ASP A 152 -5.20 2.53 -14.24
CA ASP A 152 -4.14 3.32 -13.60
C ASP A 152 -2.87 2.46 -13.40
N PRO A 153 -2.02 2.34 -14.44
CA PRO A 153 -0.85 1.48 -14.39
C PRO A 153 0.21 1.93 -13.37
N THR A 154 0.29 3.23 -13.07
CA THR A 154 1.25 3.76 -12.10
C THR A 154 0.84 3.39 -10.68
N THR A 155 -0.43 3.56 -10.30
CA THR A 155 -0.91 3.10 -8.99
C THR A 155 -0.80 1.59 -8.88
N ARG A 156 -1.20 0.84 -9.93
CA ARG A 156 -1.04 -0.61 -9.94
C ARG A 156 0.40 -1.06 -9.70
N HIS A 157 1.37 -0.42 -10.36
CA HIS A 157 2.78 -0.74 -10.16
C HIS A 157 3.26 -0.44 -8.74
N LEU A 158 2.85 0.69 -8.16
CA LEU A 158 3.15 1.02 -6.77
C LEU A 158 2.61 -0.04 -5.81
N LEU A 159 1.35 -0.45 -5.95
CA LEU A 159 0.76 -1.45 -5.06
C LEU A 159 1.43 -2.82 -5.20
N ILE A 160 1.86 -3.20 -6.41
CA ILE A 160 2.66 -4.43 -6.61
C ILE A 160 3.99 -4.34 -5.85
N LYS A 161 4.65 -3.18 -5.89
CA LYS A 161 5.90 -2.95 -5.17
C LYS A 161 5.71 -3.11 -3.66
N ILE A 162 4.70 -2.47 -3.09
CA ILE A 162 4.39 -2.58 -1.65
C ILE A 162 4.05 -4.02 -1.29
N MET A 163 3.13 -4.65 -2.03
CA MET A 163 2.73 -6.04 -1.79
C MET A 163 3.91 -7.02 -1.80
N ALA A 164 4.91 -6.81 -2.66
CA ALA A 164 6.10 -7.66 -2.69
C ALA A 164 6.93 -7.55 -1.39
N VAL A 165 7.03 -6.35 -0.81
CA VAL A 165 7.68 -6.15 0.49
C VAL A 165 6.86 -6.81 1.60
N GLU A 166 5.53 -6.69 1.57
CA GLU A 166 4.68 -7.38 2.57
C GLU A 166 4.79 -8.91 2.50
N GLU A 167 4.98 -9.46 1.29
CA GLU A 167 5.23 -10.89 1.11
C GLU A 167 6.57 -11.32 1.75
N GLU A 168 7.60 -10.46 1.68
CA GLU A 168 8.88 -10.65 2.38
C GLU A 168 8.67 -10.57 3.91
N HIS A 169 8.02 -9.51 4.41
CA HIS A 169 7.69 -9.37 5.83
C HIS A 169 6.94 -10.60 6.39
N ALA A 170 5.98 -11.13 5.62
CA ALA A 170 5.21 -12.30 6.01
C ALA A 170 6.06 -13.58 6.05
N ASP A 171 7.07 -13.71 5.17
CA ASP A 171 8.03 -14.82 5.17
C ASP A 171 8.89 -14.77 6.44
N ASP A 172 9.44 -13.59 6.77
CA ASP A 172 10.26 -13.39 7.96
C ASP A 172 9.49 -13.67 9.25
N MET A 173 8.26 -13.16 9.37
CA MET A 173 7.42 -13.43 10.54
C MET A 173 7.03 -14.91 10.64
N ARG A 174 6.82 -15.60 9.52
CA ARG A 174 6.56 -17.05 9.51
C ARG A 174 7.78 -17.81 10.02
N ASP A 175 8.96 -17.47 9.55
CA ASP A 175 10.19 -18.17 9.92
C ASP A 175 10.46 -18.00 11.42
N MET A 176 10.32 -16.79 11.95
CA MET A 176 10.41 -16.51 13.40
C MET A 176 9.40 -17.29 14.23
N MET A 177 8.17 -17.48 13.73
CA MET A 177 7.16 -18.31 14.39
C MET A 177 7.58 -19.79 14.48
N THR A 178 8.25 -20.30 13.46
CA THR A 178 8.66 -21.72 13.41
C THR A 178 9.94 -22.02 14.17
N GLU A 179 10.88 -21.07 14.24
CA GLU A 179 12.14 -21.23 14.98
C GLU A 179 11.98 -21.11 16.50
N HIS A 180 10.89 -20.49 16.96
CA HIS A 180 10.64 -20.21 18.39
C HIS A 180 9.39 -20.93 18.94
N GLY A 181 8.83 -21.89 18.18
CA GLY A 181 7.68 -22.72 18.56
C GLY A 181 8.02 -24.04 19.25
#